data_AF-A0AAV9NVM8-F1
#
_entry.id   AF-A0AAV9NVM8-F1
#
_cell.length_a   1.000
_cell.length_b   1.000
_cell.length_c   1.000
_cell.angle_alpha   90.00
_cell.angle_beta   90.00
_cell.angle_gamma   90.00
#
_symmetry.space_group_name_H-M   'P 1'
#
loop_
_entity.id
_entity.type
_entity.pdbx_description
1 polymer ?
#
loop_
_entity_poly.entity_id
_entity_poly.type
_entity_poly.pdbx_seq_one_letter_code
_entity_poly.pdbx_strand_id
1 'polypeptide(L)' 'MNRYKPGGRSQASATTLCQKCLKKGHYSYECTASQQDRPYTSRPSRTQQLLNPKLAPKITEASPTTEAAK' A
#
# COMPACT_ATOMS: atom_id res chain seq x y z
N MET A 1 -10.37 1.73 27.62
CA MET A 1 -11.79 1.56 27.24
C MET A 1 -11.90 1.31 25.75
N ASN A 2 -12.07 0.05 25.32
CA ASN A 2 -12.28 -0.26 23.91
C ASN A 2 -13.76 -0.13 23.59
N ARG A 3 -14.14 1.01 23.00
CA ARG A 3 -15.52 1.34 22.65
C ARG A 3 -15.88 0.60 21.35
N TYR A 4 -16.31 -0.65 21.47
CA TYR A 4 -16.93 -1.37 20.35
C TYR A 4 -18.24 -0.67 19.98
N LYS A 5 -18.25 0.05 18.85
CA LYS A 5 -19.47 0.68 18.32
C LYS A 5 -20.30 -0.38 17.59
N PRO A 6 -21.57 -0.63 17.98
CA PRO A 6 -22.43 -1.54 17.24
C PRO A 6 -22.80 -0.92 15.88
N GLY A 7 -22.68 -1.73 14.83
CA GLY A 7 -22.77 -1.32 13.44
C GLY A 7 -24.18 -0.94 13.01
N GLY A 8 -24.37 0.35 12.70
CA GLY A 8 -25.36 0.76 11.70
C GLY A 8 -24.88 0.32 10.31
N ARG A 9 -25.81 0.12 9.36
CA ARG A 9 -25.49 -0.24 7.97
C ARG A 9 -24.49 0.78 7.41
N SER A 10 -23.21 0.41 7.40
CA SER A 10 -22.12 1.32 7.11
C SER A 10 -22.06 1.54 5.61
N GLN A 11 -22.75 2.57 5.12
CA GLN A 11 -22.38 3.15 3.84
C GLN A 11 -21.02 3.79 3.99
N ALA A 12 -20.16 3.57 3.00
CA ALA A 12 -18.83 4.16 3.00
C ALA A 12 -18.95 5.69 2.95
N SER A 13 -18.25 6.37 3.84
CA SER A 13 -18.05 7.82 3.72
C SER A 13 -17.35 8.14 2.39
N ALA A 14 -17.59 9.32 1.84
CA ALA A 14 -16.82 9.86 0.70
C ALA A 14 -15.31 9.92 0.97
N THR A 15 -14.89 9.85 2.23
CA THR A 15 -13.47 9.79 2.64
C THR A 15 -12.93 8.37 2.80
N THR A 16 -13.77 7.34 2.82
CA THR A 16 -13.35 5.95 3.01
C THR A 16 -12.49 5.51 1.83
N LEU A 17 -11.24 5.13 2.09
CA LEU A 17 -10.31 4.62 1.09
C LEU A 17 -10.36 3.09 1.02
N CYS A 18 -10.53 2.56 -0.20
CA CYS A 18 -10.49 1.13 -0.45
C CYS A 18 -9.05 0.61 -0.47
N GLN A 19 -8.75 -0.42 0.31
CA GLN A 19 -7.41 -1.03 0.37
C GLN A 19 -7.00 -1.80 -0.90
N LYS A 20 -7.97 -2.15 -1.77
CA LYS A 20 -7.71 -2.94 -2.99
C LYS A 20 -7.33 -2.04 -4.17
N CYS A 21 -8.10 -0.98 -4.41
CA CYS A 21 -7.93 -0.10 -5.56
C CYS A 21 -7.48 1.33 -5.20
N LEU A 22 -7.35 1.65 -3.90
CA LEU A 22 -7.00 2.97 -3.37
C LEU A 22 -7.95 4.12 -3.76
N LYS A 23 -9.11 3.81 -4.34
CA LYS A 23 -10.17 4.80 -4.62
C LYS A 23 -11.02 5.06 -3.38
N LYS A 24 -11.64 6.25 -3.33
CA LYS A 24 -12.54 6.66 -2.25
C LYS A 24 -13.98 6.24 -2.51
N GLY A 25 -14.80 6.19 -1.46
CA GLY A 25 -16.25 6.07 -1.56
C GLY A 25 -16.83 4.65 -1.48
N HIS A 26 -16.01 3.63 -1.20
CA HIS A 26 -16.49 2.27 -0.96
C HIS A 26 -15.56 1.51 -0.04
N TYR A 27 -16.08 0.46 0.62
CA TYR A 27 -15.27 -0.46 1.41
C TYR A 27 -14.61 -1.53 0.53
N SER A 28 -13.55 -2.16 1.05
CA SER A 28 -12.81 -3.20 0.33
C SER A 28 -13.65 -4.43 -0.03
N TYR A 29 -14.75 -4.70 0.68
CA TYR A 29 -15.66 -5.82 0.40
C TYR A 29 -16.63 -5.52 -0.77
N GLU A 30 -16.87 -4.25 -1.11
CA GLU A 30 -17.73 -3.83 -2.24
C GLU A 30 -16.91 -3.49 -3.50
N CYS A 31 -15.59 -3.64 -3.43
CA CYS A 31 -14.70 -3.24 -4.50
C CYS A 31 -14.82 -4.17 -5.72
N THR A 32 -15.38 -3.64 -6.81
CA THR A 32 -15.52 -4.31 -8.12
C THR A 32 -14.32 -4.09 -9.05
N ALA A 33 -13.28 -3.40 -8.58
CA ALA A 33 -12.09 -3.13 -9.38
C ALA A 33 -11.41 -4.44 -9.83
N SER A 34 -11.18 -4.53 -11.14
CA SER A 34 -10.44 -5.64 -11.74
C SER A 34 -9.00 -5.66 -11.22
N GLN A 35 -8.29 -6.77 -11.39
CA GLN A 35 -6.92 -6.88 -10.92
C GLN A 35 -5.96 -5.89 -11.63
N GLN A 36 -6.31 -5.46 -12.84
CA GLN A 36 -5.53 -4.48 -13.62
C GLN A 36 -5.66 -3.06 -13.09
N ASP A 37 -6.81 -2.72 -12.49
CA ASP A 37 -7.06 -1.39 -11.89
C ASP A 37 -6.41 -1.21 -10.52
N ARG A 38 -5.78 -2.27 -9.98
CA ARG A 38 -5.16 -2.24 -8.65
C ARG A 38 -3.77 -1.63 -8.77
N PRO A 39 -3.46 -0.59 -7.97
CA PRO A 39 -2.16 0.07 -8.03
C PRO A 39 -0.96 -0.85 -7.78
N TYR A 40 -1.17 -1.91 -6.98
CA TYR A 40 -0.12 -2.85 -6.65
C TYR A 40 -0.26 -4.13 -7.48
N THR A 41 0.75 -4.35 -8.32
CA THR A 41 1.04 -5.65 -8.92
C THR A 41 1.84 -6.51 -7.95
N SER A 42 1.89 -7.82 -8.21
CA SER A 42 2.71 -8.74 -7.43
C SER A 42 4.17 -8.27 -7.44
N ARG A 43 4.71 -7.97 -6.26
CA ARG A 43 6.10 -7.54 -6.13
C ARG A 43 7.01 -8.74 -6.40
N PRO A 44 8.03 -8.62 -7.27
CA PRO A 44 8.97 -9.70 -7.52
C PRO A 44 9.71 -10.06 -6.23
N SER A 45 9.98 -11.35 -6.03
CA SER A 45 10.72 -11.81 -4.86
C SER A 45 12.16 -11.25 -4.86
N ARG A 46 12.82 -11.23 -3.71
CA ARG A 46 14.22 -10.76 -3.59
C ARG A 46 15.15 -11.53 -4.53
N THR A 47 15.00 -12.85 -4.63
CA THR A 47 15.80 -13.67 -5.56
C THR A 47 15.52 -13.32 -7.02
N GLN A 48 14.24 -13.08 -7.35
CA GLN A 48 13.82 -12.70 -8.70
C GLN A 48 14.30 -11.29 -9.09
N GLN A 49 14.49 -10.39 -8.12
CA GLN A 49 15.12 -9.08 -8.33
C GLN A 49 16.62 -9.19 -8.57
N LEU A 50 17.32 -10.08 -7.85
CA LEU A 50 18.77 -10.28 -7.99
C LEU A 50 19.13 -10.94 -9.33
N LEU A 51 18.30 -11.87 -9.82
CA LEU A 51 18.52 -12.55 -11.11
C LEU A 51 18.24 -11.64 -12.31
N ASN A 52 17.46 -10.56 -12.12
CA ASN A 52 17.10 -9.63 -13.19
C ASN A 52 17.79 -8.27 -12.96
N PRO A 53 18.88 -7.95 -13.68
CA PRO A 53 19.60 -6.70 -13.48
C PRO A 53 18.74 -5.44 -13.75
N LYS A 54 17.63 -5.57 -14.48
CA LYS A 54 16.64 -4.49 -14.71
C LYS A 54 15.77 -4.17 -13.49
N LEU A 55 15.58 -5.14 -12.58
CA LEU A 55 14.79 -5.02 -11.35
C LEU A 55 15.66 -4.86 -10.11
N ALA A 56 16.99 -4.83 -10.29
CA ALA A 56 17.93 -4.65 -9.21
C ALA A 56 17.73 -3.27 -8.56
N PRO A 57 17.51 -3.21 -7.24
CA PRO A 57 17.41 -1.93 -6.54
C PRO A 57 18.73 -1.16 -6.68
N LYS A 58 18.65 0.14 -6.99
CA LYS A 58 19.80 1.02 -6.91
C LYS A 58 20.19 1.15 -5.44
N ILE A 59 21.28 0.49 -5.05
CA ILE A 59 21.87 0.66 -3.73
C ILE A 59 22.41 2.08 -3.68
N THR A 60 21.62 3.01 -3.13
CA THR A 60 22.12 4.33 -2.77
C THR A 60 22.81 4.15 -1.44
N GLU A 61 24.15 4.16 -1.45
CA GLU A 61 24.98 4.17 -0.25
C GLU A 61 24.88 5.54 0.44
N ALA A 62 23.68 5.93 0.86
CA ALA A 62 23.51 6.99 1.83
C ALA A 62 23.46 6.33 3.21
N SER A 63 24.63 5.97 3.74
CA SER A 63 24.75 5.88 5.19
C SER A 63 24.31 7.24 5.75
N PRO A 64 23.44 7.32 6.77
CA PRO A 64 23.20 8.58 7.44
C PRO A 64 24.51 8.98 8.11
N THR A 65 25.30 9.83 7.48
CA THR A 65 26.43 10.47 8.13
C THR A 65 25.85 11.24 9.31
N THR A 66 26.20 10.80 10.51
CA THR A 66 25.86 11.44 11.77
C THR A 66 26.67 12.73 11.89
N GLU A 67 26.35 13.72 11.07
CA GLU A 67 26.95 15.07 11.10
C GLU A 67 25.84 16.13 11.00
N ALA A 68 24.83 16.01 11.87
CA ALA A 68 23.92 17.11 12.16
C ALA A 68 24.31 17.73 13.51
N ALA A 69 25.34 18.56 13.41
CA ALA A 69 25.54 19.82 14.13
C ALA A 69 25.09 19.91 15.60
N LYS A 70 26.14 19.86 16.43
CA LYS A 70 26.35 20.66 17.63
C LYS A 70 26.07 22.15 17.43
#